data_AF-A0A7V1KYU0-F1
#
_entry.id   AF-A0A7V1KYU0-F1
#
_cell.length_a   1.000
_cell.length_b   1.000
_cell.length_c   1.000
_cell.angle_alpha   90.00
_cell.angle_beta   90.00
_cell.angle_gamma   90.00
#
_symmetry.space_group_name_H-M   'P 1'
#
loop_
_entity.id
_entity.type
_entity.pdbx_description
1 polymer ?
#
loop_
_entity_poly.entity_id
_entity_poly.type
_entity_poly.pdbx_seq_one_letter_code
_entity_poly.pdbx_strand_id
1 'polypeptide(L)'
;MNDKILQQAKNRIEQDIVLAVDITHIHKPYAKKMDFLTRVWDGMKKETVKGYWVLEVIGANIYDEHLLPLYSELYSQDARGFKSENRQILKAIATKQV
;
A
#
# COMPACT_ATOMS: atom_id res chain seq x y z
N MET A 1 10.00 -8.16 -1.90
CA MET A 1 9.04 -8.49 -0.81
C MET A 1 7.68 -8.84 -1.41
N ASN A 2 7.10 -7.94 -2.21
CA ASN A 2 5.80 -8.16 -2.87
C ASN A 2 5.75 -9.43 -3.73
N ASP A 3 6.83 -9.80 -4.42
CA ASP A 3 6.88 -11.07 -5.17
C ASP A 3 6.67 -12.30 -4.27
N LYS A 4 7.16 -12.28 -3.02
CA LYS A 4 6.97 -13.39 -2.08
C LYS A 4 5.53 -13.45 -1.58
N ILE A 5 4.93 -12.28 -1.33
CA ILE A 5 3.51 -12.16 -0.94
C ILE A 5 2.62 -12.77 -2.04
N LEU A 6 2.85 -12.37 -3.30
CA LEU A 6 2.13 -12.90 -4.45
C LEU A 6 2.35 -14.41 -4.65
N GLN A 7 3.59 -14.90 -4.48
CA GLN A 7 3.86 -16.34 -4.59
C GLN A 7 3.10 -17.18 -3.54
N GLN A 8 2.83 -16.63 -2.36
CA GLN A 8 2.02 -17.29 -1.34
C GLN A 8 0.52 -17.23 -1.64
N ALA A 9 0.06 -16.14 -2.26
CA ALA A 9 -1.34 -15.95 -2.61
C ALA A 9 -1.77 -16.64 -3.91
N LYS A 10 -0.86 -16.87 -4.87
CA LYS A 10 -1.16 -17.28 -6.26
C LYS A 10 -2.19 -18.41 -6.42
N ASN A 11 -2.13 -19.44 -5.58
CA ASN A 11 -3.01 -20.61 -5.69
C ASN A 11 -4.45 -20.33 -5.21
N ARG A 12 -4.71 -19.15 -4.66
CA ARG A 12 -6.00 -18.70 -4.13
C ARG A 12 -6.56 -17.50 -4.91
N ILE A 13 -5.83 -17.01 -5.91
CA ILE A 13 -6.29 -15.92 -6.78
C ILE A 13 -7.18 -16.54 -7.85
N GLU A 14 -8.48 -16.29 -7.76
CA GLU A 14 -9.50 -16.76 -8.69
C GLU A 14 -9.97 -15.60 -9.60
N GLN A 15 -10.73 -15.90 -10.65
CA GLN A 15 -11.12 -14.91 -11.67
C GLN A 15 -12.05 -13.82 -11.13
N ASP A 16 -12.81 -14.14 -10.09
CA ASP A 16 -13.84 -13.33 -9.43
C ASP A 16 -13.32 -12.62 -8.18
N ILE A 17 -12.01 -12.69 -7.91
CA ILE A 17 -11.41 -12.00 -6.78
C ILE A 17 -11.60 -10.48 -6.92
N VAL A 18 -12.05 -9.85 -5.84
CA VAL A 18 -12.18 -8.39 -5.76
C VAL A 18 -10.87 -7.82 -5.21
N LEU A 19 -10.31 -6.84 -5.91
CA LEU A 19 -9.12 -6.14 -5.46
C LEU A 19 -9.53 -4.87 -4.70
N ALA A 20 -9.35 -4.89 -3.38
CA ALA A 20 -9.40 -3.68 -2.57
C ALA A 20 -8.04 -2.99 -2.63
N VAL A 21 -8.02 -1.76 -3.15
CA VAL A 21 -6.84 -0.90 -3.20
C VAL A 21 -7.05 0.26 -2.25
N ASP A 22 -6.20 0.38 -1.25
CA ASP A 22 -6.29 1.45 -0.25
C ASP A 22 -4.96 2.20 -0.09
N ILE A 23 -5.07 3.51 0.13
CA ILE A 23 -3.96 4.37 0.47
C ILE A 23 -4.19 4.88 1.89
N THR A 24 -3.27 4.50 2.76
CA THR A 24 -3.27 4.91 4.17
C THR A 24 -1.93 5.55 4.54
N HIS A 25 -1.71 5.82 5.81
CA HIS A 25 -0.50 6.46 6.30
C HIS A 25 -0.05 5.92 7.65
N ILE A 26 1.25 5.99 7.90
CA ILE A 26 1.86 5.75 9.20
C ILE A 26 2.26 7.09 9.81
N HIS A 27 1.60 7.46 10.90
CA HIS A 27 2.00 8.61 11.71
C HIS A 27 3.24 8.29 12.56
N LYS A 28 4.26 9.15 12.50
CA LYS A 28 5.50 9.08 13.27
C LYS A 28 5.63 10.28 14.24
N PRO A 29 4.84 10.34 15.32
CA PRO A 29 4.74 11.53 16.19
C PRO A 29 6.07 11.93 16.86
N TYR A 30 6.93 10.95 17.14
CA TYR A 30 8.21 11.17 17.82
C TYR A 30 9.41 11.27 16.87
N ALA A 31 9.21 11.20 15.55
CA ALA A 31 10.31 11.25 14.59
C ALA A 31 10.89 12.67 14.50
N LYS A 32 12.13 12.81 14.98
CA LYS A 32 12.91 14.05 14.88
C LYS A 32 13.67 14.15 13.55
N LYS A 33 14.28 13.05 13.13
CA LYS A 33 15.02 12.91 11.86
C LYS A 33 14.92 11.46 11.38
N MET A 34 14.39 11.25 10.19
CA MET A 34 14.34 9.96 9.49
C MET A 34 14.44 10.23 7.99
N ASP A 35 15.00 9.29 7.25
CA ASP A 35 15.18 9.45 5.80
C ASP A 35 13.83 9.54 5.09
N PHE A 36 13.67 10.58 4.29
CA PHE A 36 12.47 10.83 3.50
C PHE A 36 11.19 10.94 4.35
N LEU A 37 11.30 11.37 5.61
CA LEU A 37 10.13 11.64 6.45
C LEU A 37 9.30 12.77 5.81
N THR A 38 8.05 12.47 5.49
CA THR A 38 7.17 13.40 4.78
C THR A 38 5.96 13.79 5.64
N ARG A 39 4.99 14.45 5.00
CA ARG A 39 3.73 14.91 5.59
C ARG A 39 2.56 14.11 5.03
N VAL A 40 1.69 13.63 5.92
CA VAL A 40 0.51 12.81 5.60
C VAL A 40 -0.74 13.38 6.27
N TRP A 41 -1.92 13.14 5.71
CA TRP A 41 -3.18 13.64 6.27
C TRP A 41 -3.74 12.68 7.32
N ASP A 42 -3.83 13.13 8.58
CA ASP A 42 -4.49 12.40 9.65
C ASP A 42 -6.00 12.74 9.64
N GLY A 43 -6.81 11.80 9.16
CA GLY A 43 -8.26 11.98 9.05
C GLY A 43 -8.98 12.12 10.39
N MET A 44 -8.40 11.61 11.48
CA MET A 44 -8.99 11.69 12.82
C MET A 44 -8.76 13.07 13.44
N LYS A 45 -7.53 13.58 13.33
CA LYS A 45 -7.16 14.90 13.83
C LYS A 45 -7.48 16.04 12.88
N LYS A 46 -7.78 15.72 11.62
CA LYS A 46 -8.01 16.68 10.52
C LYS A 46 -6.82 17.62 10.32
N GLU A 47 -5.62 17.08 10.42
CA GLU A 47 -4.37 17.84 10.27
C GLU A 47 -3.31 17.05 9.51
N THR A 48 -2.28 17.75 9.04
CA THR A 48 -1.15 17.11 8.38
C THR A 48 -0.04 16.78 9.38
N VAL A 49 0.22 15.48 9.58
CA VAL A 49 1.20 14.95 10.54
C VAL A 49 2.46 14.40 9.84
N LYS A 50 3.53 14.16 10.60
CA LYS A 50 4.77 13.56 10.07
C LYS A 50 4.60 12.06 9.87
N GLY A 51 5.00 11.54 8.73
CA GLY A 51 4.76 10.13 8.45
C GLY A 51 5.25 9.66 7.08
N TYR A 52 4.64 8.55 6.66
CA TYR A 52 4.83 7.92 5.36
C TYR A 52 3.49 7.43 4.84
N TRP A 53 3.34 7.39 3.52
CA TRP A 53 2.18 6.80 2.87
C TRP A 53 2.37 5.28 2.75
N VAL A 54 1.27 4.55 2.81
CA VAL A 54 1.23 3.10 2.58
C VAL A 54 0.21 2.84 1.50
N LEU A 55 0.58 2.04 0.51
CA LEU A 55 -0.32 1.53 -0.52
C LEU A 55 -0.47 0.02 -0.34
N GLU A 56 -1.71 -0.42 -0.15
CA GLU A 56 -2.05 -1.83 0.05
C GLU A 56 -3.00 -2.30 -1.05
N VAL A 57 -2.78 -3.55 -1.49
CA VAL A 57 -3.72 -4.28 -2.35
C VAL A 57 -4.05 -5.58 -1.66
N ILE A 58 -5.33 -5.78 -1.39
CA ILE A 58 -5.88 -6.99 -0.77
C ILE A 58 -6.87 -7.60 -1.77
N GLY A 59 -6.69 -8.89 -2.05
CA GLY A 59 -7.67 -9.69 -2.76
C GLY A 59 -8.68 -10.27 -1.78
N ALA A 60 -9.97 -10.19 -2.10
CA ALA A 60 -11.04 -10.82 -1.36
C ALA A 60 -11.87 -11.69 -2.31
N ASN A 61 -12.03 -12.97 -1.98
CA ASN A 61 -12.96 -13.84 -2.71
C ASN A 61 -14.39 -13.48 -2.29
N ILE A 62 -15.34 -13.52 -3.22
CA ILE A 62 -16.76 -13.27 -2.93
C ILE A 62 -17.47 -14.49 -2.32
N TYR A 63 -16.84 -15.66 -2.39
CA TYR A 63 -17.35 -16.95 -1.93
C TYR A 63 -16.72 -17.44 -0.63
N ASP A 64 -15.64 -16.80 -0.15
CA ASP A 64 -15.00 -17.15 1.12
C ASP A 64 -14.57 -15.90 1.92
N GLU A 65 -14.21 -16.10 3.19
CA GLU A 65 -13.81 -15.02 4.11
C GLU A 65 -12.30 -14.72 4.09
N HIS A 66 -11.53 -15.36 3.20
CA HIS A 66 -10.08 -15.23 3.20
C HIS A 66 -9.63 -13.95 2.48
N LEU A 67 -9.02 -13.05 3.24
CA LEU A 67 -8.28 -11.92 2.69
C LEU A 67 -6.87 -12.35 2.27
N LEU A 68 -6.51 -12.05 1.03
CA LEU A 68 -5.20 -12.31 0.46
C LEU A 68 -4.42 -11.00 0.34
N PRO A 69 -3.38 -10.78 1.16
CA PRO A 69 -2.46 -9.69 0.90
C PRO A 69 -1.79 -9.94 -0.45
N LEU A 70 -1.83 -8.96 -1.36
CA LEU A 70 -1.23 -9.04 -2.70
C LEU A 70 -0.10 -8.04 -2.86
N TYR A 71 -0.19 -6.88 -2.20
CA TYR A 71 0.79 -5.82 -2.27
C TYR A 71 0.78 -4.98 -0.99
N SER A 72 1.96 -4.61 -0.50
CA SER A 72 2.10 -3.59 0.54
C SER A 72 3.40 -2.82 0.31
N GLU A 73 3.30 -1.51 0.11
CA GLU A 73 4.46 -0.64 -0.09
C GLU A 73 4.35 0.61 0.78
N LEU A 74 5.36 0.81 1.63
CA LEU A 74 5.64 2.08 2.27
C LEU A 74 6.36 2.99 1.28
N TYR A 75 5.86 4.22 1.09
CA TYR A 75 6.51 5.21 0.26
C TYR A 75 6.46 6.61 0.85
N SER A 76 7.33 7.46 0.34
CA SER A 76 7.39 8.88 0.68
C SER A 76 7.40 9.72 -0.58
N GLN A 77 6.71 10.85 -0.53
CA GLN A 77 6.73 11.84 -1.60
C GLN A 77 8.08 12.57 -1.67
N ASP A 78 8.82 12.60 -0.57
CA ASP A 78 10.17 13.17 -0.48
C ASP A 78 11.25 12.15 -0.87
N ALA A 79 10.88 10.89 -1.16
CA ALA A 79 11.83 9.87 -1.59
C ALA A 79 12.43 10.20 -2.96
N ARG A 80 13.73 9.91 -3.13
CA ARG A 80 14.40 10.07 -4.43
C ARG A 80 13.70 9.22 -5.49
N GLY A 81 13.32 9.85 -6.58
CA GLY A 81 12.66 9.17 -7.70
C GLY A 81 11.14 9.02 -7.56
N PHE A 82 10.53 9.51 -6.47
CA PHE A 82 9.07 9.66 -6.41
C PHE A 82 8.58 10.52 -7.59
N LYS A 83 7.46 10.12 -8.18
CA LYS A 83 6.87 10.81 -9.35
C LYS A 83 5.46 11.30 -9.06
N SER A 84 4.59 10.41 -8.64
CA SER A 84 3.21 10.73 -8.26
C SER A 84 2.58 9.53 -7.52
N GLU A 85 1.54 9.80 -6.75
CA GLU A 85 0.70 8.78 -6.13
C GLU A 85 0.06 7.88 -7.19
N ASN A 86 -0.45 8.45 -8.28
CA ASN A 86 -0.98 7.67 -9.42
C ASN A 86 0.03 6.66 -9.95
N ARG A 87 1.33 7.00 -10.01
CA ARG A 87 2.35 6.05 -10.46
C ARG A 87 2.59 4.92 -9.46
N GLN A 88 2.44 5.18 -8.15
CA GLN A 88 2.49 4.14 -7.13
C GLN A 88 1.29 3.20 -7.25
N ILE A 89 0.08 3.74 -7.44
CA ILE A 89 -1.15 2.97 -7.66
C ILE A 89 -1.01 2.09 -8.90
N LEU A 90 -0.64 2.67 -10.05
CA LEU A 90 -0.46 1.94 -11.30
C LEU A 90 0.60 0.84 -11.18
N LYS A 91 1.70 1.10 -10.46
CA LYS A 91 2.72 0.09 -10.17
C LYS A 91 2.15 -1.07 -9.36
N ALA A 92 1.37 -0.79 -8.32
CA ALA A 92 0.78 -1.83 -7.47
C ALA A 92 -0.19 -2.73 -8.26
N ILE A 93 -1.11 -2.14 -9.04
CA ILE A 93 -2.08 -2.90 -9.82
C ILE A 93 -1.46 -3.62 -11.03
N ALA A 94 -0.39 -3.07 -11.62
CA ALA A 94 0.34 -3.69 -12.73
C ALA A 94 1.35 -4.73 -12.26
N THR A 95 1.58 -4.85 -10.94
CA THR A 95 2.43 -5.92 -10.40
C THR A 95 1.76 -7.24 -10.79
N LYS A 96 2.45 -8.03 -11.61
CA LYS A 96 1.90 -9.23 -12.23
C LYS A 96 1.36 -10.16 -11.16
N GLN A 97 0.03 -10.25 -11.08
CA GLN A 97 -0.66 -11.36 -10.45
C GLN A 97 -0.34 -12.56 -11.34
N VAL A 98 0.54 -13.43 -10.82
CA VAL A 98 1.16 -14.56 -11.53
C VAL A 98 0.16 -15.67 -11.72
#